data_AF-A0A2T7SXR3-F1
#
_entry.id   AF-A0A2T7SXR3-F1
#
_cell.length_a   1.000
_cell.length_b   1.000
_cell.length_c   1.000
_cell.angle_alpha   90.00
_cell.angle_beta   90.00
_cell.angle_gamma   90.00
#
_symmetry.space_group_name_H-M   'P 1'
#
loop_
_entity.id
_entity.type
_entity.pdbx_description
1 polymer ?
#
loop_
_entity_poly.entity_id
_entity_poly.type
_entity_poly.pdbx_seq_one_letter_code
_entity_poly.pdbx_strand_id
1 'polypeptide(L)'
;MSIRTDDFAPQPEPRVISAAPVSHQEEAIERALRPKLLDEYVGQVKVREQLEIFISAAKMREEPLDHVLLFGPPGLGKTTLSHIIAAELGVNLRQTSGPVLEKPKDLAALLTNLERNDVLFIDEIHRLSPVVEEILYPALEDYQIDIMIGEGPAARSIKLDLQPFTLVGATTRAGMLTNPLRDRFGIVSRLEFYTPEELTRIVTRSAGLLKAPIDPEGSFEIARRSRGTPRIANRLLRRVRDYADVKGDGTIDKGLAQKALVMLDVDPEGFDLMDRKLLEAVIHRFDGGPVGLDNIAASIGEERDTIEDVIEPYLIQQGYLQRTPRGRIATLAAFRHLGVTPPKNFGQ
;
A
#
# COMPACT_ATOMS: atom_id res chain seq x y z
N MET A 1 -26.69 31.20 -18.44
CA MET A 1 -26.77 30.34 -17.24
C MET A 1 -26.71 28.90 -17.70
N SER A 2 -25.52 28.30 -17.68
CA SER A 2 -25.35 26.87 -17.96
C SER A 2 -25.78 26.10 -16.72
N ILE A 3 -26.80 25.26 -16.88
CA ILE A 3 -27.26 24.33 -15.86
C ILE A 3 -26.14 23.30 -15.68
N ARG A 4 -25.49 23.29 -14.50
CA ARG A 4 -24.66 22.16 -14.08
C ARG A 4 -25.62 20.99 -13.87
N THR A 5 -25.53 19.99 -14.74
CA THR A 5 -26.07 18.67 -14.43
C THR A 5 -25.14 18.07 -13.39
N ASP A 6 -25.62 17.99 -12.14
CA ASP A 6 -24.95 17.17 -11.13
C ASP A 6 -24.94 15.71 -11.64
N ASP A 7 -23.74 15.14 -11.78
CA ASP A 7 -23.55 13.72 -12.10
C ASP A 7 -24.11 12.87 -10.94
N PHE A 8 -25.36 12.46 -11.05
CA PHE A 8 -26.03 11.50 -10.16
C PHE A 8 -25.63 10.04 -10.47
N ALA A 9 -24.44 9.81 -11.02
CA ALA A 9 -23.91 8.45 -11.05
C ALA A 9 -23.71 8.00 -9.58
N PRO A 10 -24.31 6.89 -9.14
CA PRO A 10 -24.02 6.37 -7.81
C PRO A 10 -22.51 6.14 -7.73
N GLN A 11 -21.83 6.80 -6.79
CA GLN A 11 -20.42 6.51 -6.54
C GLN A 11 -20.32 5.02 -6.22
N PRO A 12 -19.42 4.28 -6.89
CA PRO A 12 -19.27 2.85 -6.62
C PRO A 12 -18.99 2.66 -5.14
N GLU A 13 -19.74 1.75 -4.50
CA GLU A 13 -19.52 1.46 -3.09
C GLU A 13 -18.06 1.04 -2.85
N PRO A 14 -17.41 1.57 -1.81
CA PRO A 14 -15.99 1.33 -1.57
C PRO A 14 -15.73 -0.15 -1.28
N ARG A 15 -14.81 -0.75 -2.05
CA ARG A 15 -14.47 -2.18 -1.95
C ARG A 15 -14.01 -2.57 -0.55
N VAL A 16 -14.65 -3.59 0.02
CA VAL A 16 -14.34 -4.09 1.37
C VAL A 16 -12.92 -4.63 1.48
N ILE A 17 -12.35 -5.21 0.42
CA ILE A 17 -10.97 -5.70 0.40
C ILE A 17 -9.98 -4.70 -0.23
N SER A 18 -10.39 -3.46 -0.44
CA SER A 18 -9.43 -2.43 -0.85
C SER A 18 -8.50 -2.06 0.30
N ALA A 19 -7.25 -1.77 -0.01
CA ALA A 19 -6.33 -1.17 0.95
C ALA A 19 -6.45 0.37 0.99
N ALA A 20 -7.36 1.01 0.27
CA ALA A 20 -7.59 2.46 0.36
C ALA A 20 -8.56 2.78 1.52
N PRO A 21 -8.29 3.79 2.37
CA PRO A 21 -9.18 4.16 3.47
C PRO A 21 -10.54 4.65 2.96
N VAL A 22 -11.62 4.35 3.71
CA VAL A 22 -13.01 4.67 3.32
C VAL A 22 -13.55 5.89 4.07
N SER A 23 -13.05 6.19 5.27
CA SER A 23 -13.44 7.37 6.05
C SER A 23 -12.36 7.80 7.04
N HIS A 24 -12.43 9.04 7.53
CA HIS A 24 -11.52 9.56 8.55
C HIS A 24 -11.60 8.79 9.88
N GLN A 25 -12.79 8.37 10.29
CA GLN A 25 -12.96 7.57 11.50
C GLN A 25 -12.31 6.19 11.35
N GLU A 26 -12.46 5.57 10.17
CA GLU A 26 -11.80 4.30 9.89
C GLU A 26 -10.27 4.44 9.91
N GLU A 27 -9.74 5.54 9.39
CA GLU A 27 -8.31 5.82 9.38
C GLU A 27 -7.77 6.03 10.79
N ALA A 28 -8.50 6.73 11.67
CA ALA A 28 -8.12 6.91 13.07
C ALA A 28 -8.02 5.57 13.82
N ILE A 29 -9.00 4.68 13.62
CA ILE A 29 -8.98 3.33 14.19
C ILE A 29 -7.82 2.53 13.62
N GLU A 30 -7.58 2.59 12.30
CA GLU A 30 -6.48 1.89 11.67
C GLU A 30 -5.13 2.33 12.25
N ARG A 31 -4.93 3.64 12.46
CA ARG A 31 -3.72 4.17 13.10
C ARG A 31 -3.52 3.61 14.51
N ALA A 32 -4.60 3.44 15.28
CA ALA A 32 -4.52 2.85 16.62
C ALA A 32 -4.11 1.36 16.62
N LEU A 33 -4.35 0.65 15.52
CA LEU A 33 -3.96 -0.76 15.36
C LEU A 33 -2.52 -0.94 14.87
N ARG A 34 -1.86 0.13 14.38
CA ARG A 34 -0.51 0.02 13.84
C ARG A 34 0.50 -0.35 14.95
N PRO A 35 1.46 -1.25 14.68
CA PRO A 35 2.62 -1.43 15.55
C PRO A 35 3.41 -0.13 15.68
N LYS A 36 3.96 0.11 16.87
CA LYS A 36 4.70 1.34 17.18
C LYS A 36 6.21 1.17 17.09
N LEU A 37 6.69 -0.04 17.33
CA LEU A 37 8.11 -0.40 17.38
C LEU A 37 8.38 -1.59 16.46
N LEU A 38 9.65 -1.84 16.19
CA LEU A 38 10.08 -2.86 15.24
C LEU A 38 9.82 -4.28 15.76
N ASP A 39 9.87 -4.49 17.07
CA ASP A 39 9.56 -5.75 17.74
C ASP A 39 8.07 -6.14 17.63
N GLU A 40 7.18 -5.15 17.63
CA GLU A 40 5.74 -5.32 17.39
C GLU A 40 5.40 -5.57 15.91
N TYR A 41 6.33 -5.28 14.99
CA TYR A 41 6.14 -5.46 13.56
C TYR A 41 6.23 -6.95 13.21
N VAL A 42 5.06 -7.59 13.11
CA VAL A 42 4.92 -9.00 12.71
C VAL A 42 5.30 -9.16 11.25
N GLY A 43 6.00 -10.23 10.90
CA GLY A 43 6.36 -10.58 9.53
C GLY A 43 7.51 -9.74 8.95
N GLN A 44 7.68 -9.78 7.63
CA GLN A 44 8.73 -9.05 6.90
C GLN A 44 10.14 -9.24 7.52
N VAL A 45 10.44 -10.46 7.98
CA VAL A 45 11.59 -10.77 8.84
C VAL A 45 12.91 -10.19 8.29
N LYS A 46 13.16 -10.38 7.00
CA LYS A 46 14.36 -9.87 6.32
C LYS A 46 14.47 -8.34 6.39
N VAL A 47 13.38 -7.62 6.12
CA VAL A 47 13.36 -6.14 6.15
C VAL A 47 13.56 -5.67 7.59
N ARG A 48 12.92 -6.34 8.55
CA ARG A 48 13.03 -6.03 9.97
C ARG A 48 14.46 -6.16 10.47
N GLU A 49 15.11 -7.30 10.21
CA GLU A 49 16.50 -7.55 10.62
C GLU A 49 17.48 -6.54 10.01
N GLN A 50 17.29 -6.19 8.73
CA GLN A 50 18.12 -5.18 8.07
C GLN A 50 17.96 -3.79 8.72
N LEU A 51 16.72 -3.34 8.93
CA LEU A 51 16.45 -2.06 9.56
C LEU A 51 16.94 -2.02 11.01
N GLU A 52 16.82 -3.10 11.76
CA GLU A 52 17.35 -3.20 13.14
C GLU A 52 18.85 -2.92 13.19
N ILE A 53 19.62 -3.53 12.27
CA ILE A 53 21.06 -3.31 12.15
C ILE A 53 21.37 -1.85 11.79
N PHE A 54 20.73 -1.32 10.75
CA PHE A 54 21.03 0.02 10.25
C PHE A 54 20.62 1.13 11.21
N ILE A 55 19.45 1.01 11.84
CA ILE A 55 18.98 1.96 12.86
C ILE A 55 19.92 1.92 14.08
N SER A 56 20.31 0.73 14.53
CA SER A 56 21.24 0.60 15.66
C SER A 56 22.59 1.25 15.36
N ALA A 57 23.13 1.02 14.16
CA ALA A 57 24.38 1.62 13.74
C ALA A 57 24.31 3.16 13.66
N ALA A 58 23.24 3.71 13.08
CA ALA A 58 23.04 5.16 12.98
C ALA A 58 22.95 5.81 14.38
N LYS A 59 22.20 5.20 15.30
CA LYS A 59 22.09 5.67 16.69
C LYS A 59 23.42 5.67 17.42
N MET A 60 24.22 4.62 17.26
CA MET A 60 25.55 4.53 17.90
C MET A 60 26.53 5.60 17.41
N ARG A 61 26.34 6.10 16.18
CA ARG A 61 27.19 7.14 15.57
C ARG A 61 26.64 8.55 15.72
N GLU A 62 25.40 8.69 16.21
CA GLU A 62 24.66 9.96 16.25
C GLU A 62 24.52 10.62 14.85
N GLU A 63 24.44 9.78 13.82
CA GLU A 63 24.30 10.15 12.40
C GLU A 63 22.86 9.90 11.93
N PRO A 64 22.39 10.61 10.89
CA PRO A 64 21.12 10.28 10.26
C PRO A 64 21.20 8.85 9.67
N LEU A 65 20.05 8.16 9.64
CA LEU A 65 19.95 6.91 8.91
C LEU A 65 20.06 7.20 7.40
N ASP A 66 20.73 6.32 6.66
CA ASP A 66 20.73 6.36 5.20
C ASP A 66 19.29 6.42 4.67
N HIS A 67 19.10 7.12 3.54
CA HIS A 67 17.79 7.24 2.93
C HIS A 67 17.20 5.87 2.58
N VAL A 68 15.92 5.68 2.91
CA VAL A 68 15.21 4.40 2.81
C VAL A 68 14.14 4.44 1.71
N LEU A 69 14.20 3.51 0.76
CA LEU A 69 13.13 3.27 -0.20
C LEU A 69 12.33 2.03 0.21
N LEU A 70 11.05 2.22 0.49
CA LEU A 70 10.09 1.16 0.77
C LEU A 70 9.21 0.95 -0.46
N PHE A 71 9.18 -0.26 -1.01
CA PHE A 71 8.29 -0.56 -2.13
C PHE A 71 7.55 -1.87 -2.00
N GLY A 72 6.37 -1.92 -2.61
CA GLY A 72 5.51 -3.10 -2.63
C GLY A 72 4.04 -2.71 -2.70
N PRO A 73 3.15 -3.71 -2.86
CA PRO A 73 1.70 -3.51 -2.93
C PRO A 73 1.12 -2.59 -1.84
N PRO A 74 -0.03 -1.94 -2.10
CA PRO A 74 -0.70 -1.12 -1.10
C PRO A 74 -1.13 -1.95 0.12
N GLY A 75 -1.12 -1.33 1.31
CA GLY A 75 -1.60 -1.96 2.55
C GLY A 75 -0.61 -2.90 3.27
N LEU A 76 0.61 -3.09 2.76
CA LEU A 76 1.63 -3.95 3.38
C LEU A 76 2.39 -3.34 4.57
N GLY A 77 2.15 -2.06 4.88
CA GLY A 77 2.75 -1.40 6.06
C GLY A 77 3.88 -0.41 5.77
N LYS A 78 4.06 0.08 4.53
CA LYS A 78 5.08 1.09 4.18
C LYS A 78 5.03 2.33 5.09
N THR A 79 3.85 2.95 5.21
CA THR A 79 3.63 4.09 6.11
C THR A 79 3.84 3.73 7.58
N THR A 80 3.44 2.52 7.99
CA THR A 80 3.69 2.05 9.37
C THR A 80 5.18 1.94 9.66
N LEU A 81 5.96 1.43 8.70
CA LEU A 81 7.39 1.25 8.86
C LEU A 81 8.14 2.59 8.91
N SER A 82 7.70 3.63 8.19
CA SER A 82 8.28 4.97 8.33
C SER A 82 8.05 5.58 9.71
N HIS A 83 6.87 5.36 10.31
CA HIS A 83 6.62 5.72 11.71
C HIS A 83 7.52 4.94 12.68
N ILE A 84 7.71 3.64 12.47
CA ILE A 84 8.59 2.82 13.30
C ILE A 84 10.04 3.30 13.19
N ILE A 85 10.53 3.58 11.97
CA ILE A 85 11.90 4.09 11.76
C ILE A 85 12.13 5.37 12.58
N ALA A 86 11.21 6.34 12.51
CA ALA A 86 11.33 7.58 13.29
C ALA A 86 11.25 7.32 14.81
N ALA A 87 10.35 6.43 15.26
CA ALA A 87 10.20 6.08 16.66
C ALA A 87 11.46 5.38 17.23
N GLU A 88 12.04 4.45 16.49
CA GLU A 88 13.25 3.73 16.88
C GLU A 88 14.48 4.66 16.91
N LEU A 89 14.58 5.60 15.97
CA LEU A 89 15.60 6.65 15.96
C LEU A 89 15.40 7.70 17.07
N GLY A 90 14.18 7.84 17.59
CA GLY A 90 13.84 8.83 18.61
C GLY A 90 13.74 10.26 18.06
N VAL A 91 13.34 10.42 16.81
CA VAL A 91 13.30 11.70 16.06
C VAL A 91 11.89 12.02 15.56
N ASN A 92 11.66 13.22 15.04
CA ASN A 92 10.35 13.56 14.51
C ASN A 92 10.13 12.93 13.13
N LEU A 93 8.86 12.67 12.81
CA LEU A 93 8.43 12.29 11.47
C LEU A 93 7.65 13.44 10.83
N ARG A 94 8.10 13.89 9.66
CA ARG A 94 7.33 14.74 8.76
C ARG A 94 6.80 13.89 7.61
N GLN A 95 5.48 13.82 7.45
CA GLN A 95 4.84 13.02 6.40
C GLN A 95 4.22 13.92 5.33
N THR A 96 4.41 13.54 4.07
CA THR A 96 3.76 14.13 2.88
C THR A 96 3.57 13.05 1.81
N SER A 97 3.05 13.42 0.64
CA SER A 97 2.98 12.54 -0.54
C SER A 97 3.45 13.26 -1.81
N GLY A 98 3.92 12.48 -2.79
CA GLY A 98 4.38 12.98 -4.09
C GLY A 98 3.37 13.93 -4.74
N PRO A 99 2.08 13.56 -4.88
CA PRO A 99 1.07 14.42 -5.48
C PRO A 99 0.81 15.74 -4.74
N VAL A 100 1.08 15.80 -3.44
CA VAL A 100 0.91 17.03 -2.64
C VAL A 100 2.06 18.02 -2.91
N LEU A 101 3.23 17.52 -3.32
CA LEU A 101 4.40 18.33 -3.62
C LEU A 101 4.41 18.76 -5.09
N GLU A 102 3.52 19.69 -5.43
CA GLU A 102 3.39 20.20 -6.80
C GLU A 102 4.50 21.19 -7.14
N LYS A 103 4.95 22.02 -6.18
CA LYS A 103 5.86 23.14 -6.43
C LYS A 103 7.16 23.04 -5.64
N PRO A 104 8.29 23.48 -6.22
CA PRO A 104 9.58 23.66 -5.55
C PRO A 104 9.51 24.23 -4.13
N LYS A 105 8.73 25.30 -3.97
CA LYS A 105 8.59 26.01 -2.70
C LYS A 105 7.97 25.16 -1.60
N ASP A 106 7.11 24.20 -1.93
CA ASP A 106 6.40 23.37 -0.96
C ASP A 106 7.37 22.33 -0.37
N LEU A 107 8.21 21.73 -1.23
CA LEU A 107 9.31 20.87 -0.80
C LEU A 107 10.35 21.65 0.01
N ALA A 108 10.77 22.82 -0.48
CA ALA A 108 11.74 23.67 0.21
C ALA A 108 11.27 24.04 1.62
N ALA A 109 10.00 24.44 1.78
CA ALA A 109 9.43 24.76 3.08
C ALA A 109 9.38 23.56 4.03
N LEU A 110 9.21 22.33 3.53
CA LEU A 110 9.29 21.14 4.36
C LEU A 110 10.72 20.86 4.80
N LEU A 111 11.68 20.89 3.86
CA LEU A 111 13.09 20.58 4.12
C LEU A 111 13.71 21.56 5.11
N THR A 112 13.44 22.86 4.99
CA THR A 112 14.00 23.88 5.89
C THR A 112 13.44 23.82 7.31
N ASN A 113 12.31 23.13 7.52
CA ASN A 113 11.69 22.94 8.84
C ASN A 113 12.08 21.62 9.51
N LEU A 114 12.92 20.80 8.88
CA LEU A 114 13.41 19.56 9.48
C LEU A 114 14.45 19.87 10.57
N GLU A 115 14.32 19.19 11.70
CA GLU A 115 15.35 19.17 12.73
C GLU A 115 16.43 18.14 12.38
N ARG A 116 17.58 18.23 13.06
CA ARG A 116 18.69 17.29 12.83
C ARG A 116 18.24 15.85 13.09
N ASN A 117 18.53 14.99 12.13
CA ASN A 117 18.20 13.57 12.06
C ASN A 117 16.70 13.25 11.94
N ASP A 118 15.83 14.24 11.68
CA ASP A 118 14.41 13.99 11.43
C ASP A 118 14.20 13.06 10.23
N VAL A 119 13.04 12.38 10.23
CA VAL A 119 12.59 11.56 9.11
C VAL A 119 11.60 12.35 8.26
N LEU A 120 11.88 12.50 6.97
CA LEU A 120 10.94 12.99 5.96
C LEU A 120 10.37 11.80 5.19
N PHE A 121 9.09 11.50 5.38
CA PHE A 121 8.38 10.45 4.65
C PHE A 121 7.58 11.02 3.48
N ILE A 122 7.87 10.55 2.26
CA ILE A 122 7.12 10.88 1.03
C ILE A 122 6.46 9.61 0.51
N ASP A 123 5.14 9.50 0.69
CA ASP A 123 4.36 8.43 0.06
C ASP A 123 4.13 8.72 -1.42
N GLU A 124 3.93 7.69 -2.24
CA GLU A 124 3.83 7.82 -3.70
C GLU A 124 4.96 8.70 -4.31
N ILE A 125 6.20 8.52 -3.85
CA ILE A 125 7.34 9.36 -4.25
C ILE A 125 7.59 9.38 -5.77
N HIS A 126 7.17 8.34 -6.48
CA HIS A 126 7.22 8.24 -7.94
C HIS A 126 6.29 9.23 -8.66
N ARG A 127 5.39 9.91 -7.94
CA ARG A 127 4.48 10.93 -8.47
C ARG A 127 4.96 12.36 -8.23
N LEU A 128 6.19 12.54 -7.75
CA LEU A 128 6.82 13.86 -7.72
C LEU A 128 6.89 14.42 -9.14
N SER A 129 6.69 15.74 -9.28
CA SER A 129 6.95 16.38 -10.56
C SER A 129 8.46 16.38 -10.82
N PRO A 130 8.91 16.31 -12.10
CA PRO A 130 10.34 16.32 -12.42
C PRO A 130 11.09 17.51 -11.82
N VAL A 131 10.43 18.68 -11.78
CA VAL A 131 11.00 19.90 -11.21
C VAL A 131 11.22 19.79 -9.70
N VAL A 132 10.30 19.14 -8.97
CA VAL A 132 10.45 18.92 -7.52
C VAL A 132 11.49 17.82 -7.24
N GLU A 133 11.53 16.79 -8.08
CA GLU A 133 12.53 15.72 -7.99
C GLU A 133 13.96 16.24 -8.19
N GLU A 134 14.19 17.15 -9.15
CA GLU A 134 15.49 17.78 -9.37
C GLU A 134 16.02 18.56 -8.16
N ILE A 135 15.12 19.22 -7.41
CA ILE A 135 15.48 19.95 -6.18
C ILE A 135 15.83 19.01 -5.04
N LEU A 136 15.32 17.78 -5.08
CA LEU A 136 15.57 16.80 -4.04
C LEU A 136 17.01 16.26 -4.12
N TYR A 137 17.66 16.22 -5.29
CA TYR A 137 19.00 15.61 -5.40
C TYR A 137 20.07 16.31 -4.53
N PRO A 138 20.26 17.64 -4.60
CA PRO A 138 21.24 18.31 -3.74
C PRO A 138 20.87 18.20 -2.25
N ALA A 139 19.57 18.08 -1.93
CA ALA A 139 19.11 17.91 -0.56
C ALA A 139 19.51 16.55 0.03
N LEU A 140 19.55 15.49 -0.81
CA LEU A 140 19.93 14.14 -0.41
C LEU A 140 21.44 13.90 -0.44
N GLU A 141 22.18 14.62 -1.29
CA GLU A 141 23.63 14.45 -1.43
C GLU A 141 24.42 15.31 -0.46
N ASP A 142 24.08 16.61 -0.43
CA ASP A 142 24.90 17.64 0.21
C ASP A 142 24.16 18.36 1.36
N TYR A 143 22.90 17.98 1.64
CA TYR A 143 22.01 18.70 2.55
C TYR A 143 21.88 20.18 2.19
N GLN A 144 21.76 20.49 0.89
CA GLN A 144 21.59 21.85 0.39
C GLN A 144 20.43 21.93 -0.60
N ILE A 145 19.80 23.10 -0.69
CA ILE A 145 18.85 23.42 -1.76
C ILE A 145 19.10 24.79 -2.34
N ASP A 146 18.90 24.91 -3.64
CA ASP A 146 18.94 26.19 -4.35
C ASP A 146 17.52 26.73 -4.52
N ILE A 147 17.24 27.91 -3.98
CA ILE A 147 15.94 28.58 -4.11
C ILE A 147 16.08 29.87 -4.92
N MET A 148 15.27 30.01 -5.96
CA MET A 148 15.13 31.25 -6.71
C MET A 148 14.26 32.24 -5.92
N ILE A 149 14.83 33.40 -5.58
CA ILE A 149 14.11 34.51 -4.95
C ILE A 149 13.93 35.65 -5.95
N GLY A 150 12.69 36.11 -6.07
CA GLY A 150 12.28 37.18 -7.00
C GLY A 150 11.78 36.64 -8.34
N GLU A 151 11.23 37.53 -9.17
CA GLU A 151 10.71 37.22 -10.50
C GLU A 151 11.45 38.01 -11.59
N GLY A 152 11.53 37.45 -12.80
CA GLY A 152 12.12 38.11 -13.96
C GLY A 152 13.65 38.22 -13.93
N PRO A 153 14.25 39.14 -14.70
CA PRO A 153 15.71 39.27 -14.85
C PRO A 153 16.46 39.60 -13.55
N ALA A 154 15.75 40.02 -12.50
CA ALA A 154 16.30 40.35 -11.20
C ALA A 154 16.30 39.16 -10.21
N ALA A 155 15.72 38.01 -10.60
CA ALA A 155 15.69 36.83 -9.76
C ALA A 155 17.12 36.32 -9.46
N ARG A 156 17.36 35.92 -8.22
CA ARG A 156 18.66 35.41 -7.76
C ARG A 156 18.48 34.06 -7.10
N SER A 157 19.39 33.13 -7.40
CA SER A 157 19.46 31.85 -6.68
C SER A 157 20.20 32.04 -5.37
N ILE A 158 19.62 31.56 -4.27
CA ILE A 158 20.24 31.51 -2.95
C ILE A 158 20.36 30.05 -2.54
N LYS A 159 21.57 29.67 -2.10
CA LYS A 159 21.83 28.37 -1.49
C LYS A 159 21.42 28.39 -0.03
N LEU A 160 20.66 27.38 0.39
CA LEU A 160 20.29 27.18 1.78
C LEU A 160 20.82 25.83 2.27
N ASP A 161 21.49 25.86 3.41
CA ASP A 161 21.92 24.65 4.12
C ASP A 161 20.73 24.06 4.88
N LEU A 162 20.61 22.73 4.83
CA LEU A 162 19.61 21.95 5.54
C LEU A 162 20.24 21.24 6.75
N GLN A 163 19.39 20.87 7.70
CA GLN A 163 19.80 19.92 8.73
C GLN A 163 19.95 18.53 8.10
N PRO A 164 20.95 17.71 8.51
CA PRO A 164 21.02 16.31 8.10
C PRO A 164 19.73 15.59 8.48
N PHE A 165 19.16 14.82 7.55
CA PHE A 165 17.87 14.15 7.73
C PHE A 165 17.85 12.81 7.01
N THR A 166 16.83 11.99 7.28
CA THR A 166 16.58 10.74 6.56
C THR A 166 15.32 10.87 5.71
N LEU A 167 15.47 10.77 4.38
CA LEU A 167 14.33 10.56 3.49
C LEU A 167 13.86 9.11 3.54
N VAL A 168 12.57 8.89 3.76
CA VAL A 168 11.90 7.61 3.55
C VAL A 168 10.92 7.76 2.38
N GLY A 169 11.23 7.17 1.23
CA GLY A 169 10.34 7.16 0.07
C GLY A 169 9.47 5.90 0.04
N ALA A 170 8.19 6.02 -0.30
CA ALA A 170 7.33 4.87 -0.55
C ALA A 170 6.74 4.85 -1.96
N THR A 171 6.69 3.66 -2.57
CA THR A 171 6.08 3.43 -3.89
C THR A 171 5.45 2.05 -4.00
N THR A 172 4.58 1.82 -4.99
CA THR A 172 4.06 0.48 -5.31
C THR A 172 5.13 -0.37 -6.00
N ARG A 173 5.93 0.24 -6.89
CA ARG A 173 6.97 -0.42 -7.67
C ARG A 173 8.25 0.41 -7.70
N ALA A 174 9.39 -0.20 -7.41
CA ALA A 174 10.69 0.47 -7.49
C ALA A 174 11.05 0.95 -8.91
N GLY A 175 10.53 0.28 -9.95
CA GLY A 175 10.76 0.66 -11.35
C GLY A 175 10.01 1.91 -11.81
N MET A 176 9.15 2.50 -10.97
CA MET A 176 8.48 3.78 -11.27
C MET A 176 9.36 5.00 -10.94
N LEU A 177 10.43 4.82 -10.17
CA LEU A 177 11.38 5.90 -9.88
C LEU A 177 12.37 6.03 -11.04
N THR A 178 12.84 7.25 -11.26
CA THR A 178 14.01 7.49 -12.12
C THR A 178 15.25 6.81 -11.52
N ASN A 179 16.20 6.40 -12.36
CA ASN A 179 17.46 5.84 -11.88
C ASN A 179 18.20 6.83 -10.95
N PRO A 180 18.34 8.13 -11.30
CA PRO A 180 18.99 9.10 -10.42
C PRO A 180 18.39 9.15 -9.00
N LEU A 181 17.07 9.24 -8.87
CA LEU A 181 16.44 9.26 -7.56
C LEU A 181 16.61 7.93 -6.81
N ARG A 182 16.47 6.80 -7.51
CA ARG A 182 16.60 5.48 -6.89
C ARG A 182 18.01 5.25 -6.32
N ASP A 183 19.04 5.70 -7.01
CA ASP A 183 20.43 5.49 -6.63
C ASP A 183 20.85 6.32 -5.40
N ARG A 184 20.01 7.25 -4.92
CA ARG A 184 20.22 8.02 -3.68
C ARG A 184 19.70 7.33 -2.42
N PHE A 185 19.01 6.20 -2.55
CA PHE A 185 18.57 5.42 -1.42
C PHE A 185 19.63 4.39 -1.03
N GLY A 186 20.27 4.60 0.12
CA GLY A 186 21.24 3.65 0.68
C GLY A 186 20.60 2.34 1.17
N ILE A 187 19.31 2.39 1.54
CA ILE A 187 18.54 1.23 2.00
C ILE A 187 17.34 1.04 1.08
N VAL A 188 17.26 -0.10 0.39
CA VAL A 188 16.14 -0.42 -0.52
C VAL A 188 15.45 -1.70 -0.04
N SER A 189 14.21 -1.56 0.45
CA SER A 189 13.45 -2.65 1.06
C SER A 189 12.16 -2.94 0.29
N ARG A 190 12.01 -4.21 -0.11
CA ARG A 190 10.79 -4.73 -0.72
C ARG A 190 9.89 -5.34 0.35
N LEU A 191 8.66 -4.85 0.46
CA LEU A 191 7.63 -5.51 1.25
C LEU A 191 6.91 -6.54 0.38
N GLU A 192 6.74 -7.74 0.95
CA GLU A 192 6.06 -8.85 0.30
C GLU A 192 4.69 -9.10 0.95
N PHE A 193 3.83 -9.87 0.29
CA PHE A 193 2.58 -10.27 0.92
C PHE A 193 2.87 -11.20 2.10
N TYR A 194 2.08 -11.03 3.16
CA TYR A 194 2.21 -11.78 4.41
C TYR A 194 1.61 -13.17 4.26
N THR A 195 2.14 -14.13 5.01
CA THR A 195 1.53 -15.46 5.08
C THR A 195 0.25 -15.44 5.91
N PRO A 196 -0.66 -16.42 5.74
CA PRO A 196 -1.84 -16.55 6.60
C PRO A 196 -1.49 -16.64 8.09
N GLU A 197 -0.37 -17.27 8.45
CA GLU A 197 0.10 -17.42 9.83
C GLU A 197 0.54 -16.08 10.41
N GLU A 198 1.29 -15.28 9.63
CA GLU A 198 1.68 -13.92 10.03
C GLU A 198 0.46 -13.03 10.20
N LEU A 199 -0.48 -13.08 9.25
CA LEU A 199 -1.73 -12.33 9.34
C LEU A 199 -2.61 -12.77 10.50
N THR A 200 -2.62 -14.05 10.85
CA THR A 200 -3.34 -14.57 12.04
C THR A 200 -2.85 -13.89 13.31
N ARG A 201 -1.53 -13.71 13.45
CA ARG A 201 -0.95 -12.98 14.59
C ARG A 201 -1.39 -11.51 14.61
N ILE A 202 -1.43 -10.86 13.44
CA ILE A 202 -1.89 -9.48 13.30
C ILE A 202 -3.37 -9.35 13.69
N VAL A 203 -4.22 -10.24 13.16
CA VAL A 203 -5.67 -10.27 13.44
C VAL A 203 -5.92 -10.47 14.93
N THR A 204 -5.26 -11.45 15.56
CA THR A 204 -5.41 -11.72 16.99
C THR A 204 -4.97 -10.52 17.85
N ARG A 205 -3.84 -9.87 17.53
CA ARG A 205 -3.40 -8.65 18.23
C ARG A 205 -4.44 -7.54 18.09
N SER A 206 -4.88 -7.27 16.86
CA SER A 206 -5.87 -6.23 16.56
C SER A 206 -7.21 -6.50 17.24
N ALA A 207 -7.64 -7.75 17.33
CA ALA A 207 -8.88 -8.13 18.02
C ALA A 207 -8.80 -7.81 19.52
N GLY A 208 -7.65 -8.06 20.15
CA GLY A 208 -7.37 -7.66 21.53
C GLY A 208 -7.47 -6.14 21.73
N LEU A 209 -6.86 -5.35 20.84
CA LEU A 209 -6.93 -3.88 20.88
C LEU A 209 -8.36 -3.36 20.68
N LEU A 210 -9.14 -4.04 19.84
CA LEU A 210 -10.54 -3.72 19.58
C LEU A 210 -11.50 -4.23 20.66
N LYS A 211 -11.02 -5.06 21.61
CA LYS A 211 -11.85 -5.79 22.58
C LYS A 211 -12.91 -6.67 21.89
N ALA A 212 -12.53 -7.31 20.78
CA ALA A 212 -13.35 -8.29 20.06
C ALA A 212 -12.88 -9.71 20.46
N PRO A 213 -13.68 -10.47 21.23
CA PRO A 213 -13.36 -11.86 21.54
C PRO A 213 -13.24 -12.67 20.24
N ILE A 214 -12.12 -13.35 20.05
CA ILE A 214 -11.83 -14.15 18.84
C ILE A 214 -11.06 -15.40 19.23
N ASP A 215 -11.41 -16.53 18.64
CA ASP A 215 -10.65 -17.78 18.78
C ASP A 215 -9.57 -17.91 17.68
N PRO A 216 -8.60 -18.84 17.83
CA PRO A 216 -7.54 -19.02 16.84
C PRO A 216 -8.05 -19.36 15.43
N GLU A 217 -9.16 -20.10 15.31
CA GLU A 217 -9.71 -20.50 14.02
C GLU A 217 -10.42 -19.35 13.30
N GLY A 218 -11.13 -18.48 14.02
CA GLY A 218 -11.74 -17.26 13.54
C GLY A 218 -10.68 -16.26 13.06
N SER A 219 -9.59 -16.11 13.82
CA SER A 219 -8.44 -15.29 13.39
C SER A 219 -7.83 -15.82 12.09
N PHE A 220 -7.62 -17.13 11.99
CA PHE A 220 -7.07 -17.76 10.79
C PHE A 220 -8.02 -17.66 9.58
N GLU A 221 -9.34 -17.77 9.81
CA GLU A 221 -10.37 -17.63 8.76
C GLU A 221 -10.35 -16.23 8.13
N ILE A 222 -10.22 -15.19 8.95
CA ILE A 222 -10.06 -13.81 8.47
C ILE A 222 -8.72 -13.68 7.73
N ALA A 223 -7.63 -14.14 8.36
CA ALA A 223 -6.28 -14.01 7.84
C ALA A 223 -6.11 -14.62 6.44
N ARG A 224 -6.59 -15.86 6.22
CA ARG A 224 -6.48 -16.54 4.93
C ARG A 224 -7.23 -15.83 3.80
N ARG A 225 -8.29 -15.08 4.12
CA ARG A 225 -9.09 -14.29 3.15
C ARG A 225 -8.64 -12.83 3.04
N SER A 226 -7.54 -12.45 3.69
CA SER A 226 -7.07 -11.06 3.75
C SER A 226 -6.05 -10.71 2.66
N ARG A 227 -5.91 -11.54 1.64
CA ARG A 227 -5.04 -11.32 0.48
C ARG A 227 -3.60 -10.95 0.84
N GLY A 228 -3.04 -11.62 1.86
CA GLY A 228 -1.69 -11.35 2.33
C GLY A 228 -1.44 -9.91 2.82
N THR A 229 -2.50 -9.16 3.15
CA THR A 229 -2.41 -7.71 3.41
C THR A 229 -2.96 -7.34 4.80
N PRO A 230 -2.12 -6.80 5.71
CA PRO A 230 -2.54 -6.43 7.07
C PRO A 230 -3.69 -5.43 7.12
N ARG A 231 -3.72 -4.47 6.17
CA ARG A 231 -4.80 -3.48 6.10
C ARG A 231 -6.15 -4.11 5.79
N ILE A 232 -6.18 -5.07 4.87
CA ILE A 232 -7.39 -5.84 4.53
C ILE A 232 -7.78 -6.69 5.75
N ALA A 233 -6.82 -7.36 6.40
CA ALA A 233 -7.09 -8.17 7.59
C ALA A 233 -7.76 -7.39 8.72
N ASN A 234 -7.22 -6.22 9.06
CA ASN A 234 -7.82 -5.37 10.08
C ASN A 234 -9.19 -4.82 9.67
N ARG A 235 -9.40 -4.55 8.37
CA ARG A 235 -10.70 -4.11 7.88
C ARG A 235 -11.75 -5.22 7.97
N LEU A 236 -11.41 -6.43 7.51
CA LEU A 236 -12.28 -7.61 7.60
C LEU A 236 -12.60 -7.91 9.05
N LEU A 237 -11.61 -7.90 9.96
CA LEU A 237 -11.84 -8.08 11.39
C LEU A 237 -12.88 -7.12 11.95
N ARG A 238 -12.85 -5.83 11.58
CA ARG A 238 -13.87 -4.87 12.02
C ARG A 238 -15.26 -5.24 11.52
N ARG A 239 -15.41 -5.62 10.25
CA ARG A 239 -16.70 -6.02 9.68
C ARG A 239 -17.22 -7.33 10.27
N VAL A 240 -16.33 -8.30 10.51
CA VAL A 240 -16.68 -9.56 11.17
C VAL A 240 -17.09 -9.32 12.62
N ARG A 241 -16.45 -8.39 13.32
CA ARG A 241 -16.87 -7.93 14.64
C ARG A 241 -18.26 -7.28 14.58
N ASP A 242 -18.51 -6.35 13.65
CA ASP A 242 -19.83 -5.72 13.50
C ASP A 242 -20.92 -6.81 13.30
N TYR A 243 -20.61 -7.85 12.52
CA TYR A 243 -21.49 -9.00 12.34
C TYR A 243 -21.67 -9.81 13.64
N ALA A 244 -20.60 -10.06 14.38
CA ALA A 244 -20.65 -10.80 15.65
C ALA A 244 -21.51 -10.09 16.71
N ASP A 245 -21.37 -8.77 16.80
CA ASP A 245 -22.10 -7.93 17.76
C ASP A 245 -23.62 -7.89 17.45
N VAL A 246 -24.02 -8.04 16.18
CA VAL A 246 -25.43 -7.93 15.75
C VAL A 246 -26.11 -9.30 15.53
N LYS A 247 -25.37 -10.30 15.05
CA LYS A 247 -25.91 -11.61 14.60
C LYS A 247 -25.40 -12.78 15.42
N GLY A 248 -24.46 -12.57 16.33
CA GLY A 248 -23.89 -13.59 17.21
C GLY A 248 -24.01 -13.22 18.68
N ASP A 249 -23.07 -13.74 19.47
CA ASP A 249 -22.91 -13.47 20.91
C ASP A 249 -21.72 -12.52 21.19
N GLY A 250 -21.18 -11.88 20.15
CA GLY A 250 -19.98 -11.05 20.21
C GLY A 250 -18.66 -11.83 20.08
N THR A 251 -18.66 -13.17 20.06
CA THR A 251 -17.44 -13.98 19.89
C THR A 251 -17.24 -14.37 18.43
N ILE A 252 -16.01 -14.20 17.93
CA ILE A 252 -15.63 -14.55 16.55
C ILE A 252 -15.00 -15.94 16.55
N ASP A 253 -15.79 -16.95 16.20
CA ASP A 253 -15.30 -18.29 15.83
C ASP A 253 -15.18 -18.44 14.31
N LYS A 254 -14.69 -19.59 13.84
CA LYS A 254 -14.57 -19.91 12.41
C LYS A 254 -15.91 -19.84 11.67
N GLY A 255 -16.98 -20.37 12.26
CA GLY A 255 -18.29 -20.45 11.62
C GLY A 255 -18.93 -19.07 11.42
N LEU A 256 -18.79 -18.20 12.42
CA LEU A 256 -19.24 -16.81 12.39
C LEU A 256 -18.40 -16.00 11.42
N ALA A 257 -17.07 -16.12 11.46
CA ALA A 257 -16.17 -15.45 10.52
C ALA A 257 -16.51 -15.83 9.07
N GLN A 258 -16.75 -17.12 8.79
CA GLN A 258 -17.15 -17.58 7.46
C GLN A 258 -18.47 -16.96 7.00
N LYS A 259 -19.50 -16.93 7.85
CA LYS A 259 -20.81 -16.34 7.51
C LYS A 259 -20.69 -14.84 7.24
N ALA A 260 -19.93 -14.13 8.07
CA ALA A 260 -19.68 -12.71 7.90
C ALA A 260 -18.91 -12.41 6.60
N LEU A 261 -17.86 -13.17 6.30
CA LEU A 261 -17.06 -12.99 5.09
C LEU A 261 -17.85 -13.29 3.81
N VAL A 262 -18.72 -14.30 3.84
CA VAL A 262 -19.65 -14.58 2.73
C VAL A 262 -20.64 -13.44 2.54
N MET A 263 -21.18 -12.85 3.62
CA MET A 263 -22.05 -11.66 3.53
C MET A 263 -21.33 -10.45 2.91
N LEU A 264 -20.01 -10.35 3.09
CA LEU A 264 -19.18 -9.29 2.51
C LEU A 264 -18.71 -9.61 1.07
N ASP A 265 -19.27 -10.66 0.45
CA ASP A 265 -18.90 -11.16 -0.88
C ASP A 265 -17.42 -11.57 -1.02
N VAL A 266 -16.77 -11.93 0.10
CA VAL A 266 -15.39 -12.42 0.15
C VAL A 266 -15.37 -13.94 0.13
N ASP A 267 -14.86 -14.51 -0.95
CA ASP A 267 -14.82 -15.96 -1.14
C ASP A 267 -13.68 -16.64 -0.33
N PRO A 268 -13.57 -17.98 -0.34
CA PRO A 268 -12.54 -18.69 0.42
C PRO A 268 -11.08 -18.35 0.05
N GLU A 269 -10.84 -17.83 -1.16
CA GLU A 269 -9.51 -17.41 -1.65
C GLU A 269 -9.21 -15.93 -1.29
N GLY A 270 -10.20 -15.23 -0.73
CA GLY A 270 -10.12 -13.83 -0.37
C GLY A 270 -10.47 -12.88 -1.50
N PHE A 271 -11.08 -13.36 -2.58
CA PHE A 271 -11.52 -12.51 -3.70
C PHE A 271 -12.86 -11.85 -3.39
N ASP A 272 -12.98 -10.59 -3.78
CA ASP A 272 -14.27 -9.89 -3.80
C ASP A 272 -14.93 -9.96 -5.18
N LEU A 273 -16.06 -9.25 -5.29
CA LEU A 273 -16.81 -9.12 -6.52
C LEU A 273 -15.96 -8.64 -7.71
N MET A 274 -15.03 -7.70 -7.50
CA MET A 274 -14.28 -7.11 -8.61
C MET A 274 -13.14 -8.01 -9.08
N ASP A 275 -12.48 -8.71 -8.15
CA ASP A 275 -11.50 -9.74 -8.49
C ASP A 275 -12.15 -10.84 -9.34
N ARG A 276 -13.34 -11.31 -8.94
CA ARG A 276 -14.14 -12.28 -9.71
C ARG A 276 -14.59 -11.72 -11.05
N LYS A 277 -15.10 -10.50 -11.12
CA LYS A 277 -15.46 -9.83 -12.39
C LYS A 277 -14.28 -9.73 -13.35
N LEU A 278 -13.07 -9.46 -12.86
CA LEU A 278 -11.87 -9.44 -13.70
C LEU A 278 -11.60 -10.82 -14.28
N LEU A 279 -11.58 -11.88 -13.45
CA LEU A 279 -11.36 -13.24 -13.91
C LEU A 279 -12.45 -13.71 -14.88
N GLU A 280 -13.71 -13.42 -14.56
CA GLU A 280 -14.87 -13.68 -15.42
C GLU A 280 -14.78 -12.96 -16.75
N ALA A 281 -14.35 -11.69 -16.77
CA ALA A 281 -14.16 -10.94 -18.01
C ALA A 281 -13.08 -11.60 -18.87
N VAL A 282 -11.91 -11.92 -18.29
CA VAL A 282 -10.82 -12.57 -19.03
C VAL A 282 -11.26 -13.95 -19.55
N ILE A 283 -11.95 -14.75 -18.75
CA ILE A 283 -12.35 -16.12 -19.11
C ILE A 283 -13.53 -16.14 -20.08
N HIS A 284 -14.62 -15.43 -19.79
CA HIS A 284 -15.88 -15.54 -20.55
C HIS A 284 -15.98 -14.56 -21.71
N ARG A 285 -15.35 -13.38 -21.64
CA ARG A 285 -15.44 -12.35 -22.69
C ARG A 285 -14.25 -12.36 -23.63
N PHE A 286 -13.12 -12.90 -23.19
CA PHE A 286 -11.87 -12.93 -23.94
C PHE A 286 -11.26 -14.34 -24.06
N ASP A 287 -12.06 -15.39 -23.82
CA ASP A 287 -11.68 -16.80 -23.98
C ASP A 287 -10.40 -17.23 -23.24
N GLY A 288 -10.12 -16.58 -22.10
CA GLY A 288 -8.91 -16.80 -21.30
C GLY A 288 -7.74 -15.88 -21.65
N GLY A 289 -7.87 -15.00 -22.64
CA GLY A 289 -6.84 -14.05 -23.10
C GLY A 289 -6.02 -14.55 -24.30
N PRO A 290 -5.01 -13.77 -24.76
CA PRO A 290 -4.50 -12.53 -24.18
C PRO A 290 -5.40 -11.32 -24.43
N VAL A 291 -5.60 -10.49 -23.39
CA VAL A 291 -6.39 -9.25 -23.47
C VAL A 291 -5.63 -8.05 -22.89
N GLY A 292 -5.68 -6.90 -23.58
CA GLY A 292 -5.09 -5.65 -23.11
C GLY A 292 -5.80 -5.08 -21.87
N LEU A 293 -5.06 -4.35 -21.03
CA LEU A 293 -5.61 -3.81 -19.78
C LEU A 293 -6.79 -2.87 -20.01
N ASP A 294 -6.70 -2.02 -21.04
CA ASP A 294 -7.76 -1.05 -21.36
C ASP A 294 -9.08 -1.75 -21.74
N ASN A 295 -9.01 -2.90 -22.41
CA ASN A 295 -10.18 -3.70 -22.74
C ASN A 295 -10.79 -4.37 -21.51
N ILE A 296 -9.97 -4.83 -20.56
CA ILE A 296 -10.46 -5.37 -19.28
C ILE A 296 -11.13 -4.26 -18.48
N ALA A 297 -10.47 -3.10 -18.36
CA ALA A 297 -10.96 -1.91 -17.68
C ALA A 297 -12.34 -1.48 -18.19
N ALA A 298 -12.48 -1.32 -19.51
CA ALA A 298 -13.76 -1.00 -20.14
C ALA A 298 -14.83 -2.07 -19.92
N SER A 299 -14.44 -3.35 -19.87
CA SER A 299 -15.34 -4.49 -19.71
C SER A 299 -15.93 -4.57 -18.30
N ILE A 300 -15.14 -4.29 -17.26
CA ILE A 300 -15.60 -4.36 -15.86
C ILE A 300 -15.99 -3.01 -15.27
N GLY A 301 -15.78 -1.91 -16.01
CA GLY A 301 -16.12 -0.55 -15.60
C GLY A 301 -15.19 0.01 -14.52
N GLU A 302 -13.90 -0.30 -14.60
CA GLU A 302 -12.88 0.11 -13.62
C GLU A 302 -11.75 0.90 -14.27
N GLU A 303 -11.04 1.68 -13.44
CA GLU A 303 -9.85 2.39 -13.89
C GLU A 303 -8.66 1.45 -14.09
N ARG A 304 -7.86 1.76 -15.11
CA ARG A 304 -6.64 1.02 -15.47
C ARG A 304 -5.70 0.85 -14.28
N ASP A 305 -5.41 1.95 -13.58
CA ASP A 305 -4.44 1.98 -12.48
C ASP A 305 -4.95 1.18 -11.27
N THR A 306 -6.25 1.26 -10.98
CA THR A 306 -6.89 0.43 -9.95
C THR A 306 -6.71 -1.06 -10.22
N ILE A 307 -6.88 -1.50 -11.47
CA ILE A 307 -6.66 -2.89 -11.84
C ILE A 307 -5.18 -3.25 -11.67
N GLU A 308 -4.27 -2.44 -12.21
CA GLU A 308 -2.84 -2.74 -12.25
C GLU A 308 -2.17 -2.75 -10.88
N ASP A 309 -2.55 -1.82 -9.99
CA ASP A 309 -1.88 -1.58 -8.71
C ASP A 309 -2.61 -2.20 -7.51
N VAL A 310 -3.92 -2.50 -7.63
CA VAL A 310 -4.73 -3.04 -6.52
C VAL A 310 -5.20 -4.48 -6.76
N ILE A 311 -5.67 -4.81 -7.97
CA ILE A 311 -6.29 -6.12 -8.24
C ILE A 311 -5.26 -7.15 -8.69
N GLU A 312 -4.58 -6.87 -9.80
CA GLU A 312 -3.67 -7.80 -10.45
C GLU A 312 -2.54 -8.33 -9.55
N PRO A 313 -1.93 -7.54 -8.64
CA PRO A 313 -0.79 -8.03 -7.87
C PRO A 313 -1.07 -9.31 -7.09
N TYR A 314 -2.23 -9.42 -6.45
CA TYR A 314 -2.60 -10.61 -5.69
C TYR A 314 -3.01 -11.77 -6.62
N LEU A 315 -3.80 -11.50 -7.66
CA LEU A 315 -4.20 -12.53 -8.62
C LEU A 315 -3.01 -13.15 -9.35
N ILE A 316 -2.00 -12.34 -9.69
CA ILE A 316 -0.76 -12.81 -10.31
C ILE A 316 0.05 -13.63 -9.32
N GLN A 317 0.22 -13.14 -8.09
CA GLN A 317 1.00 -13.84 -7.07
C GLN A 317 0.38 -15.21 -6.72
N GLN A 318 -0.95 -15.28 -6.60
CA GLN A 318 -1.67 -16.53 -6.36
C GLN A 318 -1.80 -17.40 -7.62
N GLY A 319 -1.28 -16.92 -8.77
CA GLY A 319 -1.21 -17.70 -10.00
C GLY A 319 -2.53 -17.85 -10.74
N TYR A 320 -3.50 -16.95 -10.54
CA TYR A 320 -4.79 -16.90 -11.26
C TYR A 320 -4.72 -16.11 -12.56
N LEU A 321 -3.78 -15.16 -12.64
CA LEU A 321 -3.60 -14.27 -13.78
C LEU A 321 -2.12 -14.22 -14.18
N GLN A 322 -1.83 -14.14 -15.47
CA GLN A 322 -0.49 -13.97 -16.00
C GLN A 322 -0.41 -12.74 -16.90
N ARG A 323 0.66 -11.95 -16.77
CA ARG A 323 0.98 -10.87 -17.70
C ARG A 323 1.90 -11.38 -18.81
N THR A 324 1.57 -11.06 -20.05
CA THR A 324 2.39 -11.32 -21.24
C THR A 324 2.55 -10.03 -22.05
N PRO A 325 3.51 -9.97 -23.01
CA PRO A 325 3.63 -8.82 -23.90
C PRO A 325 2.36 -8.53 -24.71
N ARG A 326 1.51 -9.55 -24.94
CA ARG A 326 0.25 -9.43 -25.70
C ARG A 326 -0.95 -9.05 -24.84
N GLY A 327 -0.82 -9.07 -23.51
CA GLY A 327 -1.92 -8.84 -22.58
C GLY A 327 -1.97 -9.82 -21.42
N ARG A 328 -3.08 -9.79 -20.69
CA ARG A 328 -3.35 -10.66 -19.54
C ARG A 328 -4.00 -11.96 -20.01
N ILE A 329 -3.60 -13.07 -19.39
CA ILE A 329 -4.13 -14.40 -19.65
C ILE A 329 -4.55 -15.00 -18.31
N ALA A 330 -5.75 -15.58 -18.24
CA ALA A 330 -6.18 -16.37 -17.07
C ALA A 330 -5.36 -17.66 -17.01
N THR A 331 -5.13 -18.24 -15.83
CA THR A 331 -4.45 -19.54 -15.73
C THR A 331 -5.46 -20.67 -15.53
N LEU A 332 -5.00 -21.93 -15.59
CA LEU A 332 -5.83 -23.08 -15.22
C LEU A 332 -6.42 -22.99 -13.80
N ALA A 333 -5.75 -22.30 -12.88
CA ALA A 333 -6.26 -22.08 -11.52
C ALA A 333 -7.54 -21.22 -11.56
N ALA A 334 -7.57 -20.17 -12.38
CA ALA A 334 -8.75 -19.32 -12.55
C ALA A 334 -9.93 -20.09 -13.16
N PHE A 335 -9.69 -20.93 -14.18
CA PHE A 335 -10.74 -21.80 -14.73
C PHE A 335 -11.32 -22.74 -13.68
N ARG A 336 -10.46 -23.41 -12.90
CA ARG A 336 -10.91 -24.31 -11.82
C ARG A 336 -11.71 -23.58 -10.74
N HIS A 337 -11.26 -22.40 -10.36
CA HIS A 337 -11.92 -21.60 -9.33
C HIS A 337 -13.31 -21.11 -9.77
N LEU A 338 -13.47 -20.69 -11.03
CA LEU A 338 -14.78 -20.35 -11.58
C LEU A 338 -15.63 -21.58 -11.97
N GLY A 339 -15.08 -22.80 -11.87
CA GLY A 339 -15.78 -24.02 -12.26
C GLY A 339 -16.00 -24.17 -13.77
N VAL A 340 -15.12 -23.57 -14.60
CA VAL A 340 -15.24 -23.53 -16.06
C VAL A 340 -14.20 -24.45 -16.70
N THR A 341 -14.58 -25.14 -17.78
CA THR A 341 -13.63 -25.96 -18.56
C THR A 341 -12.81 -25.07 -19.51
N PRO A 342 -11.47 -25.15 -19.52
CA PRO A 342 -10.66 -24.34 -20.40
C PRO A 342 -10.88 -24.69 -21.89
N PRO A 343 -10.66 -23.74 -22.83
CA PRO A 343 -10.71 -24.02 -24.26
C PRO A 343 -9.75 -25.14 -24.69
N LYS A 344 -10.09 -25.89 -25.73
CA LYS A 344 -9.28 -27.06 -26.19
C LYS A 344 -7.83 -26.70 -26.57
N ASN A 345 -7.57 -25.46 -26.98
CA ASN A 345 -6.25 -24.97 -27.39
C ASN A 345 -5.59 -24.08 -26.32
N PHE A 346 -6.06 -24.14 -25.07
CA PHE A 346 -5.57 -23.28 -24.00
C PHE A 346 -4.10 -23.58 -23.67
N GLY A 347 -3.22 -22.59 -23.86
CA GLY A 347 -1.78 -22.69 -23.59
C GLY A 347 -0.92 -23.18 -24.76
N GLN A 348 -1.47 -23.31 -25.97
CA GLN A 348 -0.72 -23.60 -27.21
C GLN A 348 -0.22 -22.32 -27.91
#